data_AF-A0A543G0Y5-F1
#
_entry.id   AF-A0A543G0Y5-F1
#
_cell.length_a   1.000
_cell.length_b   1.000
_cell.length_c   1.000
_cell.angle_alpha   90.00
_cell.angle_beta   90.00
_cell.angle_gamma   90.00
#
_symmetry.space_group_name_H-M   'P 1'
#
loop_
_entity.id
_entity.type
_entity.pdbx_description
1 polymer ?
#
loop_
_entity_poly.entity_id
_entity_poly.type
_entity_poly.pdbx_seq_one_letter_code
_entity_poly.pdbx_strand_id
1 'polypeptide(L)'
;MGRTFYIAEIDGDTSFQDVTLDILQEPICMNIGVALMPFMEDGFHFIKDDGIKSAEGINEVETDFVEYLYEIRQNNKNKTKLEYQTFSGPNRLKIRERVFIAGKIFPVMSISYSGKDIDCSTSKIQIKSISTYELSLLFGDTFGEYKKFSLTYISIDNDDIRIYLPKHSAMNIDYADLLIDFLTNGNKTKIASTHGEFPNLKLYKLATGYTKLQSGCWLTKDREAKNDTWKTACMYIVEHKYQGVLGPFGQIADFYNLLKEKVAKSKHKSRWLKGAYALVNKLTIMDGGFMFVENDVEIILSELNIGICDYAIIKFHELFYGKHKNDPLDTMEKAYKWDLAFVKHEQGVVAVPIYAKTDDNTIAKFQAMANKDGQKHIHGLGGILGVTPEFDDPWNGDVKDSGFRTDLPMLMLWLDRHKPTSAPFKGKVDGKGFLLEKYKKIIRRYEAK
;
A
#
# COMPACT_ATOMS: atom_id res chain seq x y z
N MET A 1 -45.17 -11.78 -29.83
CA MET A 1 -46.49 -11.26 -29.43
C MET A 1 -46.27 -10.22 -28.36
N GLY A 2 -46.62 -8.96 -28.60
CA GLY A 2 -46.60 -7.95 -27.54
C GLY A 2 -47.59 -8.37 -26.46
N ARG A 3 -47.12 -8.48 -25.22
CA ARG A 3 -47.97 -8.79 -24.07
C ARG A 3 -48.18 -7.49 -23.29
N THR A 4 -49.44 -7.17 -23.06
CA THR A 4 -49.87 -5.95 -22.37
C THR A 4 -50.00 -6.25 -20.88
N PHE A 5 -49.38 -5.42 -20.04
CA PHE A 5 -49.61 -5.41 -18.61
C PHE A 5 -50.80 -4.50 -18.31
N TYR A 6 -51.62 -4.86 -17.32
CA TYR A 6 -52.70 -4.01 -16.84
C TYR A 6 -52.28 -3.40 -15.51
N ILE A 7 -52.32 -2.08 -15.43
CA ILE A 7 -52.12 -1.37 -14.18
C ILE A 7 -53.43 -1.48 -13.41
N ALA A 8 -53.40 -2.09 -12.22
CA ALA A 8 -54.58 -2.27 -11.40
C ALA A 8 -54.95 -0.97 -10.70
N GLU A 9 -53.95 -0.23 -10.20
CA GLU A 9 -54.14 1.04 -9.52
C GLU A 9 -52.86 1.89 -9.61
N ILE A 10 -53.04 3.20 -9.78
CA ILE A 10 -51.99 4.21 -9.62
C ILE A 10 -52.50 5.21 -8.60
N ASP A 11 -51.76 5.38 -7.51
CA ASP A 11 -52.08 6.40 -6.50
C ASP A 11 -50.84 7.28 -6.24
N GLY A 12 -51.06 8.58 -6.00
CA GLY A 12 -49.99 9.57 -5.83
C GLY A 12 -49.96 10.69 -6.89
N ASP A 13 -49.07 11.67 -6.68
CA ASP A 13 -48.96 12.88 -7.52
C ASP A 13 -47.84 12.80 -8.58
N THR A 14 -47.63 13.88 -9.34
CA THR A 14 -46.61 13.91 -10.40
C THR A 14 -45.16 13.77 -9.92
N SER A 15 -44.91 13.87 -8.62
CA SER A 15 -43.59 13.71 -8.00
C SER A 15 -43.36 12.32 -7.42
N PHE A 16 -44.42 11.57 -7.10
CA PHE A 16 -44.32 10.18 -6.64
C PHE A 16 -45.61 9.39 -6.90
N GLN A 17 -45.50 8.25 -7.60
CA GLN A 17 -46.62 7.36 -7.89
C GLN A 17 -46.34 5.96 -7.33
N ASP A 18 -47.28 5.45 -6.55
CA ASP A 18 -47.37 4.05 -6.17
C ASP A 18 -48.21 3.32 -7.22
N VAL A 19 -47.62 2.29 -7.83
CA VAL A 19 -48.27 1.50 -8.89
C VAL A 19 -48.42 0.07 -8.42
N THR A 20 -49.67 -0.38 -8.28
CA THR A 20 -49.98 -1.77 -7.95
C THR A 20 -50.23 -2.55 -9.24
N LEU A 21 -49.49 -3.66 -9.41
CA LEU A 21 -49.62 -4.55 -10.57
C LEU A 21 -50.16 -5.91 -10.13
N ASP A 22 -51.18 -6.39 -10.82
CA ASP A 22 -51.76 -7.71 -10.59
C ASP A 22 -51.01 -8.76 -11.44
N ILE A 23 -50.37 -9.73 -10.79
CA ILE A 23 -49.57 -10.76 -11.48
C ILE A 23 -50.17 -12.13 -11.15
N LEU A 24 -51.00 -12.65 -12.05
CA LEU A 24 -51.58 -13.98 -11.91
C LEU A 24 -50.56 -15.10 -12.16
N GLN A 25 -50.68 -16.15 -11.33
CA GLN A 25 -49.82 -17.32 -11.17
C GLN A 25 -49.46 -18.06 -12.48
N GLU A 26 -48.17 -18.07 -12.84
CA GLU A 26 -47.35 -19.20 -13.38
C GLU A 26 -45.98 -18.69 -13.92
N PRO A 27 -44.95 -19.55 -14.14
CA PRO A 27 -43.54 -19.22 -13.88
C PRO A 27 -43.01 -18.16 -14.86
N ILE A 28 -42.61 -17.02 -14.30
CA ILE A 28 -42.11 -15.87 -15.02
C ILE A 28 -40.58 -16.02 -15.17
N CYS A 29 -40.09 -16.06 -16.41
CA CYS A 29 -38.70 -15.73 -16.72
C CYS A 29 -38.63 -14.22 -17.05
N MET A 30 -37.97 -13.42 -16.19
CA MET A 30 -37.66 -12.01 -16.43
C MET A 30 -36.24 -11.86 -16.97
N ASN A 31 -36.04 -10.94 -17.92
CA ASN A 31 -34.72 -10.58 -18.44
C ASN A 31 -34.37 -9.12 -18.11
N ILE A 32 -33.42 -8.97 -17.18
CA ILE A 32 -32.34 -7.98 -17.03
C ILE A 32 -32.74 -6.50 -17.13
N GLY A 33 -32.98 -5.88 -15.97
CA GLY A 33 -32.99 -4.42 -15.85
C GLY A 33 -33.45 -3.87 -14.49
N VAL A 34 -34.40 -4.54 -13.81
CA VAL A 34 -35.01 -3.99 -12.57
C VAL A 34 -35.28 -5.05 -11.48
N ALA A 35 -34.89 -6.31 -11.67
CA ALA A 35 -35.03 -7.34 -10.64
C ALA A 35 -33.80 -8.24 -10.57
N LEU A 36 -32.91 -8.00 -9.59
CA LEU A 36 -31.92 -8.98 -9.11
C LEU A 36 -31.70 -8.78 -7.61
N MET A 37 -32.68 -9.23 -6.82
CA MET A 37 -32.51 -9.59 -5.42
C MET A 37 -32.40 -11.11 -5.31
N PRO A 38 -31.19 -11.65 -5.12
CA PRO A 38 -30.98 -12.87 -4.35
C PRO A 38 -30.69 -12.54 -2.86
N PHE A 39 -30.56 -11.26 -2.51
CA PHE A 39 -30.15 -10.82 -1.17
C PHE A 39 -31.30 -10.56 -0.19
N MET A 40 -32.54 -10.93 -0.52
CA MET A 40 -33.69 -10.71 0.37
C MET A 40 -34.14 -11.95 1.16
N GLU A 41 -33.54 -13.13 0.94
CA GLU A 41 -33.88 -14.33 1.73
C GLU A 41 -33.14 -14.42 3.07
N ASP A 42 -32.15 -13.57 3.32
CA ASP A 42 -31.52 -13.43 4.64
C ASP A 42 -31.85 -12.04 5.21
N GLY A 43 -32.36 -11.99 6.45
CA GLY A 43 -32.90 -10.79 7.11
C GLY A 43 -31.93 -9.61 7.21
N PHE A 44 -31.88 -8.77 6.17
CA PHE A 44 -30.96 -7.66 6.05
C PHE A 44 -31.63 -6.30 6.18
N HIS A 45 -31.23 -5.55 7.21
CA HIS A 45 -31.67 -4.17 7.44
C HIS A 45 -30.72 -3.17 6.78
N PHE A 46 -31.27 -2.18 6.07
CA PHE A 46 -30.56 -1.01 5.57
C PHE A 46 -30.57 0.09 6.64
N ILE A 47 -29.40 0.63 6.98
CA ILE A 47 -29.29 1.84 7.81
C ILE A 47 -29.03 3.03 6.87
N LYS A 48 -29.82 4.09 7.05
CA LYS A 48 -29.77 5.33 6.30
C LYS A 48 -28.61 6.21 6.79
N ASP A 49 -27.80 6.71 5.87
CA ASP A 49 -26.60 7.51 6.14
C ASP A 49 -26.96 9.01 6.08
N ASP A 50 -27.53 9.55 7.16
CA ASP A 50 -27.83 10.98 7.26
C ASP A 50 -26.59 11.72 7.85
N GLY A 51 -25.70 12.21 6.98
CA GLY A 51 -24.94 13.43 7.30
C GLY A 51 -23.42 13.38 7.52
N ILE A 52 -22.67 12.40 7.00
CA ILE A 52 -21.18 12.51 6.99
C ILE A 52 -20.74 13.39 5.83
N LYS A 53 -20.36 14.64 6.13
CA LYS A 53 -19.60 15.48 5.19
C LYS A 53 -18.27 14.77 4.92
N SER A 54 -18.05 14.35 3.67
CA SER A 54 -16.76 13.88 3.19
C SER A 54 -15.70 14.96 3.43
N ALA A 55 -14.85 14.76 4.43
CA ALA A 55 -13.60 15.48 4.50
C ALA A 55 -12.73 14.96 3.35
N GLU A 56 -12.36 15.86 2.44
CA GLU A 56 -11.36 15.57 1.41
C GLU A 56 -10.03 15.21 2.10
N GLY A 57 -9.54 14.00 1.83
CA GLY A 57 -8.27 13.50 2.33
C GLY A 57 -8.40 12.79 3.67
N ILE A 58 -8.19 11.46 3.64
CA ILE A 58 -8.30 10.48 4.72
C ILE A 58 -9.70 9.84 4.81
N ASN A 59 -9.77 8.57 4.39
CA ASN A 59 -10.82 7.65 4.82
C ASN A 59 -10.68 7.46 6.35
N GLU A 60 -11.42 8.21 7.16
CA GLU A 60 -11.61 7.85 8.59
C GLU A 60 -12.11 6.40 8.75
N VAL A 61 -12.74 5.90 7.68
CA VAL A 61 -13.25 4.54 7.45
C VAL A 61 -12.17 3.43 7.44
N GLU A 62 -10.89 3.75 7.23
CA GLU A 62 -9.84 2.72 7.15
C GLU A 62 -9.42 2.20 8.53
N THR A 63 -9.38 3.06 9.55
CA THR A 63 -8.98 2.64 10.90
C THR A 63 -9.98 1.64 11.46
N ASP A 64 -11.28 1.95 11.41
CA ASP A 64 -12.33 1.05 11.92
C ASP A 64 -12.37 -0.29 11.16
N PHE A 65 -12.11 -0.26 9.85
CA PHE A 65 -12.02 -1.49 9.07
C PHE A 65 -10.84 -2.37 9.52
N VAL A 66 -9.66 -1.78 9.73
CA VAL A 66 -8.49 -2.53 10.23
C VAL A 66 -8.71 -2.99 11.67
N GLU A 67 -9.30 -2.15 12.54
CA GLU A 67 -9.67 -2.53 13.91
C GLU A 67 -10.57 -3.78 13.91
N TYR A 68 -11.58 -3.83 13.03
CA TYR A 68 -12.46 -4.99 12.92
C TYR A 68 -11.73 -6.26 12.48
N LEU A 69 -10.79 -6.17 11.53
CA LEU A 69 -9.99 -7.34 11.15
C LEU A 69 -9.12 -7.84 12.32
N TYR A 70 -8.64 -6.94 13.18
CA TYR A 70 -7.97 -7.33 14.42
C TYR A 70 -8.92 -7.93 15.46
N GLU A 71 -10.18 -7.50 15.54
CA GLU A 71 -11.19 -8.14 16.39
C GLU A 71 -11.47 -9.57 15.95
N ILE A 72 -11.60 -9.83 14.63
CA ILE A 72 -11.72 -11.19 14.09
C ILE A 72 -10.51 -12.03 14.49
N ARG A 73 -9.29 -11.51 14.26
CA ARG A 73 -8.03 -12.18 14.62
C ARG A 73 -7.96 -12.49 16.11
N GLN A 74 -8.38 -11.57 16.97
CA GLN A 74 -8.32 -11.72 18.42
C GLN A 74 -9.37 -12.73 18.92
N ASN A 75 -10.56 -12.76 18.33
CA ASN A 75 -11.58 -13.77 18.62
C ASN A 75 -11.14 -15.17 18.15
N ASN A 76 -10.50 -15.27 16.98
CA ASN A 76 -9.85 -16.50 16.52
C ASN A 76 -8.82 -17.01 17.55
N LYS A 77 -7.93 -16.12 18.02
CA LYS A 77 -6.89 -16.44 19.02
C LYS A 77 -7.48 -16.93 20.34
N ASN A 78 -8.53 -16.26 20.81
CA ASN A 78 -9.19 -16.53 22.08
C ASN A 78 -10.20 -17.69 22.01
N LYS A 79 -10.52 -18.19 20.80
CA LYS A 79 -11.57 -19.18 20.56
C LYS A 79 -12.94 -18.69 21.04
N THR A 80 -13.23 -17.41 20.84
CA THR A 80 -14.50 -16.77 21.17
C THR A 80 -15.26 -16.40 19.89
N LYS A 81 -16.58 -16.23 20.02
CA LYS A 81 -17.38 -15.66 18.93
C LYS A 81 -17.22 -14.16 18.91
N LEU A 82 -17.21 -13.59 17.72
CA LEU A 82 -17.36 -12.16 17.52
C LEU A 82 -18.84 -11.83 17.56
N GLU A 83 -19.27 -11.11 18.59
CA GLU A 83 -20.66 -10.64 18.70
C GLU A 83 -21.00 -9.72 17.53
N TYR A 84 -22.20 -9.90 16.98
CA TYR A 84 -22.68 -8.99 15.96
C TYR A 84 -22.92 -7.61 16.57
N GLN A 85 -22.08 -6.67 16.19
CA GLN A 85 -22.40 -5.26 16.33
C GLN A 85 -22.83 -4.77 14.95
N THR A 86 -23.99 -4.11 14.87
CA THR A 86 -24.33 -3.31 13.68
C THR A 86 -23.17 -2.36 13.46
N PHE A 87 -22.40 -2.64 12.42
CA PHE A 87 -21.28 -1.80 12.05
C PHE A 87 -21.85 -0.41 11.79
N SER A 88 -21.56 0.57 12.65
CA SER A 88 -21.61 1.98 12.28
C SER A 88 -20.35 2.26 11.46
N GLY A 89 -20.23 1.59 10.33
CA GLY A 89 -19.21 1.84 9.33
C GLY A 89 -19.86 1.73 7.96
N PRO A 90 -19.31 2.46 6.98
CA PRO A 90 -20.05 2.95 5.84
C PRO A 90 -20.50 1.81 4.95
N ASN A 91 -21.75 1.90 4.48
CA ASN A 91 -22.44 1.13 3.45
C ASN A 91 -21.81 -0.22 3.03
N ARG A 92 -22.60 -1.30 3.14
CA ARG A 92 -22.28 -2.61 2.55
C ARG A 92 -21.67 -2.46 1.15
N LEU A 93 -20.64 -3.26 0.88
CA LEU A 93 -19.94 -3.29 -0.40
C LEU A 93 -19.16 -2.02 -0.76
N LYS A 94 -19.00 -1.04 0.16
CA LYS A 94 -18.10 0.09 -0.07
C LYS A 94 -16.68 -0.40 -0.35
N ILE A 95 -16.19 -0.05 -1.52
CA ILE A 95 -14.81 -0.29 -1.94
C ILE A 95 -13.88 0.55 -1.05
N ARG A 96 -12.91 -0.11 -0.44
CA ARG A 96 -11.82 0.49 0.33
C ARG A 96 -10.56 0.36 -0.50
N GLU A 97 -9.85 1.46 -0.68
CA GLU A 97 -8.59 1.44 -1.40
C GLU A 97 -7.44 1.61 -0.40
N ARG A 98 -6.27 1.02 -0.70
CA ARG A 98 -5.01 1.21 0.06
C ARG A 98 -5.05 0.81 1.54
N VAL A 99 -5.75 -0.27 1.89
CA VAL A 99 -5.80 -0.74 3.29
C VAL A 99 -4.45 -1.33 3.69
N PHE A 100 -3.81 -0.78 4.72
CA PHE A 100 -2.55 -1.31 5.25
C PHE A 100 -2.81 -2.37 6.33
N ILE A 101 -2.44 -3.62 6.05
CA ILE A 101 -2.59 -4.75 6.98
C ILE A 101 -1.26 -5.49 7.04
N ALA A 102 -0.73 -5.62 8.25
CA ALA A 102 0.47 -6.42 8.55
C ALA A 102 1.61 -6.23 7.54
N GLY A 103 2.00 -4.98 7.30
CA GLY A 103 3.16 -4.67 6.46
C GLY A 103 2.90 -4.65 4.96
N LYS A 104 1.65 -4.84 4.54
CA LYS A 104 1.25 -4.90 3.12
C LYS A 104 0.08 -3.97 2.85
N ILE A 105 0.12 -3.36 1.68
CA ILE A 105 -0.95 -2.52 1.17
C ILE A 105 -1.86 -3.41 0.32
N PHE A 106 -3.13 -3.46 0.70
CA PHE A 106 -4.20 -4.07 -0.06
C PHE A 106 -4.84 -2.97 -0.91
N PRO A 107 -4.60 -2.96 -2.24
CA PRO A 107 -4.99 -1.82 -3.07
C PRO A 107 -6.48 -1.64 -3.19
N VAL A 108 -7.24 -2.74 -3.09
CA VAL A 108 -8.69 -2.71 -3.03
C VAL A 108 -9.20 -3.81 -2.11
N MET A 109 -10.16 -3.49 -1.23
CA MET A 109 -10.84 -4.45 -0.38
C MET A 109 -12.31 -4.07 -0.24
N SER A 110 -13.15 -5.06 0.04
CA SER A 110 -14.52 -4.82 0.47
C SER A 110 -14.96 -5.92 1.43
N ILE A 111 -16.05 -5.68 2.16
CA ILE A 111 -16.59 -6.63 3.12
C ILE A 111 -18.13 -6.63 3.08
N SER A 112 -18.71 -7.81 3.23
CA SER A 112 -20.14 -7.99 3.50
C SER A 112 -20.34 -8.91 4.69
N TYR A 113 -21.42 -8.71 5.44
CA TYR A 113 -21.72 -9.44 6.68
C TYR A 113 -23.20 -9.84 6.77
N SER A 114 -23.49 -10.98 7.41
CA SER A 114 -24.84 -11.57 7.48
C SER A 114 -25.74 -11.03 8.60
N GLY A 115 -25.21 -10.28 9.56
CA GLY A 115 -26.01 -9.77 10.67
C GLY A 115 -26.04 -10.65 11.92
N LYS A 116 -25.18 -11.67 11.99
CA LYS A 116 -25.18 -12.72 13.03
C LYS A 116 -23.87 -12.74 13.81
N ASP A 117 -23.88 -13.30 15.02
CA ASP A 117 -22.66 -13.60 15.76
C ASP A 117 -21.80 -14.58 14.95
N ILE A 118 -20.49 -14.33 14.91
CA ILE A 118 -19.58 -15.02 14.00
C ILE A 118 -18.65 -15.95 14.77
N ASP A 119 -18.58 -17.22 14.37
CA ASP A 119 -17.51 -18.12 14.79
C ASP A 119 -16.21 -17.85 14.02
N CYS A 120 -15.27 -17.17 14.67
CA CYS A 120 -13.97 -16.84 14.10
C CYS A 120 -12.94 -17.98 14.20
N SER A 121 -13.32 -19.22 14.54
CA SER A 121 -12.36 -20.33 14.63
C SER A 121 -11.67 -20.60 13.29
N THR A 122 -10.41 -21.06 13.32
CA THR A 122 -9.59 -21.23 12.11
C THR A 122 -10.25 -22.15 11.08
N SER A 123 -10.99 -23.19 11.51
CA SER A 123 -11.74 -24.08 10.63
C SER A 123 -12.87 -23.41 9.85
N LYS A 124 -13.34 -22.25 10.32
CA LYS A 124 -14.42 -21.45 9.72
C LYS A 124 -13.92 -20.38 8.77
N ILE A 125 -12.61 -20.12 8.71
CA ILE A 125 -11.98 -19.14 7.82
C ILE A 125 -11.45 -19.88 6.59
N GLN A 126 -12.00 -19.59 5.41
CA GLN A 126 -11.73 -20.35 4.19
C GLN A 126 -11.65 -19.43 2.97
N ILE A 127 -10.85 -19.82 1.97
CA ILE A 127 -10.90 -19.21 0.65
C ILE A 127 -12.04 -19.84 -0.14
N LYS A 128 -12.93 -19.02 -0.69
CA LYS A 128 -13.98 -19.45 -1.62
C LYS A 128 -13.85 -18.73 -2.94
N SER A 129 -14.43 -19.32 -3.98
CA SER A 129 -14.48 -18.73 -5.32
C SER A 129 -15.77 -17.94 -5.52
N ILE A 130 -15.69 -16.89 -6.33
CA ILE A 130 -16.81 -16.08 -6.75
C ILE A 130 -16.76 -15.90 -8.27
N SER A 131 -17.93 -15.90 -8.92
CA SER A 131 -17.98 -15.71 -10.37
C SER A 131 -17.78 -14.24 -10.74
N THR A 132 -17.29 -13.99 -11.96
CA THR A 132 -17.19 -12.62 -12.49
C THR A 132 -18.56 -11.93 -12.55
N TYR A 133 -19.62 -12.69 -12.85
CA TYR A 133 -21.00 -12.20 -12.87
C TYR A 133 -21.46 -11.76 -11.47
N GLU A 134 -21.19 -12.55 -10.44
CA GLU A 134 -21.55 -12.17 -9.07
C GLU A 134 -20.77 -10.93 -8.61
N LEU A 135 -19.47 -10.85 -8.90
CA LEU A 135 -18.69 -9.63 -8.62
C LEU A 135 -19.22 -8.40 -9.36
N SER A 136 -19.66 -8.54 -10.62
CA SER A 136 -20.20 -7.42 -11.39
C SER A 136 -21.55 -6.95 -10.86
N LEU A 137 -22.37 -7.86 -10.32
CA LEU A 137 -23.59 -7.50 -9.59
C LEU A 137 -23.29 -6.77 -8.28
N LEU A 138 -22.25 -7.17 -7.55
CA LEU A 138 -21.88 -6.57 -6.26
C LEU A 138 -21.22 -5.19 -6.38
N PHE A 139 -20.35 -5.00 -7.38
CA PHE A 139 -19.53 -3.79 -7.52
C PHE A 139 -19.83 -2.98 -8.80
N GLY A 140 -20.86 -3.37 -9.55
CA GLY A 140 -21.35 -2.64 -10.72
C GLY A 140 -20.51 -2.84 -11.99
N ASP A 141 -21.20 -2.99 -13.12
CA ASP A 141 -20.58 -3.02 -14.45
C ASP A 141 -20.24 -1.62 -14.98
N THR A 142 -20.96 -0.59 -14.53
CA THR A 142 -20.93 0.79 -15.09
C THR A 142 -19.54 1.42 -15.10
N PHE A 143 -18.67 1.07 -14.15
CA PHE A 143 -17.29 1.56 -14.06
C PHE A 143 -16.23 0.44 -14.06
N GLY A 144 -16.65 -0.82 -14.20
CA GLY A 144 -15.76 -1.98 -14.25
C GLY A 144 -14.94 -2.23 -12.98
N GLU A 145 -15.37 -1.69 -11.82
CA GLU A 145 -14.64 -1.77 -10.55
C GLU A 145 -14.45 -3.21 -10.06
N TYR A 146 -15.39 -4.10 -10.39
CA TYR A 146 -15.30 -5.53 -10.10
C TYR A 146 -14.01 -6.18 -10.65
N LYS A 147 -13.42 -5.63 -11.72
CA LYS A 147 -12.18 -6.14 -12.34
C LYS A 147 -10.96 -5.95 -11.43
N LYS A 148 -11.05 -5.06 -10.43
CA LYS A 148 -10.01 -4.85 -9.43
C LYS A 148 -9.97 -5.97 -8.37
N PHE A 149 -11.05 -6.75 -8.22
CA PHE A 149 -11.16 -7.82 -7.23
C PHE A 149 -10.71 -9.19 -7.75
N SER A 150 -10.26 -10.05 -6.84
CA SER A 150 -9.97 -11.45 -7.14
C SER A 150 -11.25 -12.24 -7.36
N LEU A 151 -11.17 -13.31 -8.14
CA LEU A 151 -12.21 -14.34 -8.23
C LEU A 151 -12.25 -15.26 -7.00
N THR A 152 -11.52 -14.88 -5.95
CA THR A 152 -11.52 -15.52 -4.64
C THR A 152 -11.77 -14.48 -3.55
N TYR A 153 -12.43 -14.90 -2.48
CA TYR A 153 -12.67 -14.07 -1.30
C TYR A 153 -12.48 -14.91 -0.03
N ILE A 154 -12.32 -14.25 1.12
CA ILE A 154 -12.27 -14.93 2.42
C ILE A 154 -13.69 -15.05 2.97
N SER A 155 -14.15 -16.28 3.14
CA SER A 155 -15.37 -16.62 3.87
C SER A 155 -15.02 -16.86 5.34
N ILE A 156 -15.78 -16.28 6.25
CA ILE A 156 -15.73 -16.56 7.69
C ILE A 156 -17.11 -17.01 8.12
N ASP A 157 -17.15 -18.16 8.81
CA ASP A 157 -18.36 -18.81 9.30
C ASP A 157 -19.44 -18.95 8.22
N ASN A 158 -19.15 -19.74 7.18
CA ASN A 158 -20.11 -20.03 6.10
C ASN A 158 -20.67 -18.77 5.40
N ASP A 159 -19.80 -17.85 5.03
CA ASP A 159 -20.15 -16.57 4.37
C ASP A 159 -20.92 -15.57 5.24
N ASP A 160 -21.03 -15.81 6.55
CA ASP A 160 -21.54 -14.81 7.48
C ASP A 160 -20.66 -13.54 7.52
N ILE A 161 -19.37 -13.66 7.18
CA ILE A 161 -18.56 -12.56 6.65
C ILE A 161 -17.93 -13.01 5.32
N ARG A 162 -17.96 -12.12 4.31
CA ARG A 162 -17.17 -12.24 3.09
C ARG A 162 -16.23 -11.05 2.97
N ILE A 163 -14.94 -11.30 2.83
CA ILE A 163 -13.92 -10.27 2.58
C ILE A 163 -13.43 -10.41 1.15
N TYR A 164 -13.79 -9.44 0.32
CA TYR A 164 -13.38 -9.37 -1.07
C TYR A 164 -11.98 -8.77 -1.15
N LEU A 165 -11.12 -9.48 -1.88
CA LEU A 165 -9.71 -9.22 -1.94
C LEU A 165 -9.33 -8.57 -3.26
N PRO A 166 -8.20 -7.83 -3.29
CA PRO A 166 -7.66 -7.38 -4.55
C PRO A 166 -7.38 -8.59 -5.43
N LYS A 167 -7.59 -8.45 -6.74
CA LYS A 167 -6.99 -9.38 -7.70
C LYS A 167 -5.50 -9.45 -7.37
N HIS A 168 -4.88 -10.62 -7.54
CA HIS A 168 -3.42 -10.73 -7.42
C HIS A 168 -2.81 -9.50 -8.08
N SER A 169 -2.05 -8.74 -7.30
CA SER A 169 -1.46 -7.52 -7.84
C SER A 169 -0.66 -7.90 -9.07
N ALA A 170 -0.35 -6.90 -9.90
CA ALA A 170 0.69 -7.05 -10.90
C ALA A 170 2.07 -7.44 -10.30
N MET A 171 2.17 -7.83 -9.03
CA MET A 171 3.39 -8.31 -8.36
C MET A 171 3.24 -9.73 -7.81
N ASN A 172 2.14 -10.43 -8.14
CA ASN A 172 1.85 -11.79 -7.74
C ASN A 172 1.82 -11.97 -6.21
N ILE A 173 1.39 -10.93 -5.48
CA ILE A 173 1.14 -11.05 -4.05
C ILE A 173 -0.12 -11.89 -3.86
N ASP A 174 0.01 -12.93 -3.05
CA ASP A 174 -1.11 -13.73 -2.60
C ASP A 174 -1.78 -13.05 -1.40
N TYR A 175 -2.65 -12.08 -1.72
CA TYR A 175 -3.42 -11.35 -0.71
C TYR A 175 -4.34 -12.27 0.08
N ALA A 176 -4.77 -13.40 -0.49
CA ALA A 176 -5.61 -14.36 0.20
C ALA A 176 -4.82 -15.13 1.27
N ASP A 177 -3.65 -15.66 0.92
CA ASP A 177 -2.75 -16.32 1.87
C ASP A 177 -2.28 -15.36 2.97
N LEU A 178 -1.93 -14.11 2.62
CA LEU A 178 -1.55 -13.09 3.60
C LEU A 178 -2.68 -12.75 4.56
N LEU A 179 -3.90 -12.52 4.06
CA LEU A 179 -5.02 -12.19 4.92
C LEU A 179 -5.45 -13.38 5.78
N ILE A 180 -5.40 -14.61 5.25
CA ILE A 180 -5.64 -15.81 6.08
C ILE A 180 -4.60 -15.92 7.18
N ASP A 181 -3.31 -15.85 6.86
CA ASP A 181 -2.26 -15.91 7.88
C ASP A 181 -2.46 -14.81 8.94
N PHE A 182 -2.89 -13.62 8.53
CA PHE A 182 -3.26 -12.56 9.46
C PHE A 182 -4.50 -12.90 10.31
N LEU A 183 -5.61 -13.36 9.74
CA LEU A 183 -6.83 -13.63 10.50
C LEU A 183 -6.68 -14.84 11.42
N THR A 184 -5.83 -15.81 11.06
CA THR A 184 -5.66 -17.08 11.80
C THR A 184 -4.44 -17.10 12.72
N ASN A 185 -3.85 -15.94 13.05
CA ASN A 185 -2.68 -15.86 13.94
C ASN A 185 -1.45 -16.64 13.42
N GLY A 186 -1.29 -16.69 12.10
CA GLY A 186 -0.17 -17.33 11.43
C GLY A 186 1.18 -16.63 11.64
N ASN A 187 2.24 -17.30 11.20
CA ASN A 187 3.62 -16.86 11.45
C ASN A 187 4.12 -15.85 10.41
N LYS A 188 3.58 -15.82 9.19
CA LYS A 188 4.09 -14.95 8.11
C LYS A 188 3.89 -13.47 8.45
N THR A 189 2.74 -13.14 9.02
CA THR A 189 2.32 -11.77 9.35
C THR A 189 2.55 -11.43 10.82
N LYS A 190 3.05 -12.36 11.65
CA LYS A 190 3.17 -12.20 13.10
C LYS A 190 3.91 -10.93 13.52
N ILE A 191 5.11 -10.68 12.97
CA ILE A 191 5.90 -9.51 13.36
C ILE A 191 5.18 -8.22 12.94
N ALA A 192 4.78 -8.14 11.68
CA ALA A 192 4.12 -6.97 11.10
C ALA A 192 2.73 -6.67 11.69
N SER A 193 2.08 -7.66 12.30
CA SER A 193 0.79 -7.50 13.00
C SER A 193 0.92 -7.22 14.49
N THR A 194 2.12 -7.27 15.07
CA THR A 194 2.32 -7.10 16.53
C THR A 194 3.37 -6.07 16.90
N HIS A 195 4.09 -5.51 15.92
CA HIS A 195 5.09 -4.47 16.07
C HIS A 195 4.81 -3.35 15.09
N GLY A 196 5.44 -2.19 15.29
CA GLY A 196 5.24 -1.02 14.45
C GLY A 196 4.32 0.01 15.09
N GLU A 197 3.66 0.76 14.22
CA GLU A 197 2.76 1.85 14.61
C GLU A 197 1.33 1.35 14.77
N PHE A 198 0.67 1.86 15.81
CA PHE A 198 -0.75 1.69 16.01
C PHE A 198 -1.43 3.07 16.12
N PRO A 199 -2.61 3.30 15.53
CA PRO A 199 -3.31 4.57 15.65
C PRO A 199 -3.58 4.95 17.12
N ASN A 200 -3.94 3.97 17.93
CA ASN A 200 -4.33 4.17 19.33
C ASN A 200 -4.06 2.91 20.18
N LEU A 201 -4.21 3.04 21.50
CA LEU A 201 -3.96 1.95 22.45
C LEU A 201 -5.01 0.83 22.34
N LYS A 202 -6.23 1.13 21.86
CA LYS A 202 -7.29 0.13 21.63
C LYS A 202 -6.84 -0.86 20.56
N LEU A 203 -6.40 -0.37 19.40
CA LEU A 203 -5.91 -1.23 18.32
C LEU A 203 -4.64 -1.99 18.72
N TYR A 204 -3.72 -1.35 19.43
CA TYR A 204 -2.55 -2.04 19.98
C TYR A 204 -2.93 -3.21 20.90
N LYS A 205 -3.91 -3.00 21.79
CA LYS A 205 -4.39 -4.06 22.70
C LYS A 205 -5.07 -5.19 21.92
N LEU A 206 -5.85 -4.88 20.88
CA LEU A 206 -6.43 -5.89 19.99
C LEU A 206 -5.35 -6.70 19.27
N ALA A 207 -4.31 -6.03 18.76
CA ALA A 207 -3.23 -6.67 18.02
C ALA A 207 -2.35 -7.57 18.88
N THR A 208 -2.03 -7.15 20.10
CA THR A 208 -1.00 -7.78 20.93
C THR A 208 -1.52 -8.49 22.17
N GLY A 209 -2.68 -8.07 22.68
CA GLY A 209 -3.21 -8.48 23.99
C GLY A 209 -2.64 -7.69 25.18
N TYR A 210 -1.66 -6.80 24.98
CA TYR A 210 -1.03 -6.04 26.05
C TYR A 210 -1.72 -4.68 26.27
N THR A 211 -1.74 -4.20 27.51
CA THR A 211 -2.28 -2.87 27.88
C THR A 211 -1.23 -1.77 27.88
N LYS A 212 0.05 -2.12 27.76
CA LYS A 212 1.19 -1.20 27.68
C LYS A 212 2.03 -1.54 26.47
N LEU A 213 2.51 -0.51 25.78
CA LEU A 213 3.39 -0.63 24.61
C LEU A 213 4.64 -1.43 24.98
N GLN A 214 4.91 -2.50 24.22
CA GLN A 214 6.15 -3.25 24.28
C GLN A 214 7.21 -2.60 23.40
N SER A 215 8.47 -3.01 23.57
CA SER A 215 9.57 -2.58 22.70
C SER A 215 9.26 -2.86 21.22
N GLY A 216 9.60 -1.91 20.35
CA GLY A 216 9.28 -2.00 18.93
C GLY A 216 7.85 -1.57 18.55
N CYS A 217 7.05 -1.10 19.51
CA CYS A 217 5.71 -0.58 19.27
C CYS A 217 5.62 0.91 19.65
N TRP A 218 4.85 1.69 18.88
CA TRP A 218 4.53 3.09 19.19
C TRP A 218 3.11 3.44 18.74
N LEU A 219 2.56 4.53 19.27
CA LEU A 219 1.31 5.10 18.78
C LEU A 219 1.57 6.17 17.73
N THR A 220 0.62 6.44 16.84
CA THR A 220 0.77 7.51 15.82
C THR A 220 1.15 8.85 16.44
N LYS A 221 0.51 9.22 17.56
CA LYS A 221 0.87 10.44 18.32
C LYS A 221 2.33 10.48 18.78
N ASP A 222 2.97 9.33 19.01
CA ASP A 222 4.37 9.27 19.44
C ASP A 222 5.32 9.61 18.29
N ARG A 223 5.01 9.15 17.07
CA ARG A 223 5.75 9.49 15.85
C ARG A 223 5.55 10.95 15.48
N GLU A 224 4.32 11.44 15.50
CA GLU A 224 4.00 12.85 15.22
C GLU A 224 4.72 13.80 16.18
N ALA A 225 4.76 13.46 17.48
CA ALA A 225 5.51 14.19 18.50
C ALA A 225 7.03 13.96 18.44
N LYS A 226 7.50 13.02 17.61
CA LYS A 226 8.91 12.59 17.49
C LYS A 226 9.54 12.28 18.85
N ASN A 227 8.78 11.64 19.74
CA ASN A 227 9.18 11.43 21.13
C ASN A 227 10.11 10.21 21.30
N ASP A 228 10.58 9.97 22.52
CA ASP A 228 11.52 8.90 22.82
C ASP A 228 10.91 7.49 22.72
N THR A 229 9.59 7.35 22.91
CA THR A 229 8.87 6.08 22.69
C THR A 229 9.03 5.63 21.25
N TRP A 230 8.71 6.51 20.30
CA TRP A 230 8.85 6.25 18.86
C TRP A 230 10.31 5.99 18.46
N LYS A 231 11.24 6.84 18.90
CA LYS A 231 12.67 6.70 18.59
C LYS A 231 13.24 5.37 19.10
N THR A 232 12.92 5.01 20.34
CA THR A 232 13.37 3.76 20.97
C THR A 232 12.77 2.56 20.26
N ALA A 233 11.49 2.60 19.89
CA ALA A 233 10.84 1.54 19.15
C ALA A 233 11.46 1.33 17.75
N CYS A 234 11.73 2.41 17.01
CA CYS A 234 12.41 2.34 15.72
C CYS A 234 13.82 1.73 15.83
N MET A 235 14.60 2.12 16.85
CA MET A 235 15.92 1.54 17.05
C MET A 235 15.84 0.07 17.47
N TYR A 236 14.82 -0.33 18.23
CA TYR A 236 14.56 -1.73 18.57
C TYR A 236 14.26 -2.57 17.32
N ILE A 237 13.46 -2.04 16.37
CA ILE A 237 13.20 -2.67 15.06
C ILE A 237 14.51 -2.92 14.31
N VAL A 238 15.40 -1.92 14.27
CA VAL A 238 16.72 -2.05 13.61
C VAL A 238 17.59 -3.09 14.33
N GLU A 239 17.66 -3.04 15.65
CA GLU A 239 18.45 -3.99 16.43
C GLU A 239 18.03 -5.44 16.18
N HIS A 240 16.73 -5.71 16.11
CA HIS A 240 16.17 -7.05 15.95
C HIS A 240 15.87 -7.44 14.50
N LYS A 241 16.17 -6.56 13.54
CA LYS A 241 15.97 -6.79 12.10
C LYS A 241 14.51 -7.11 11.74
N TYR A 242 13.56 -6.44 12.39
CA TYR A 242 12.13 -6.66 12.13
C TYR A 242 11.69 -5.99 10.84
N GLN A 243 11.27 -6.79 9.86
CA GLN A 243 10.82 -6.35 8.54
C GLN A 243 9.29 -6.34 8.47
N GLY A 244 8.73 -5.58 7.53
CA GLY A 244 7.29 -5.44 7.29
C GLY A 244 6.56 -4.59 8.34
N VAL A 245 7.27 -3.86 9.19
CA VAL A 245 6.69 -3.06 10.29
C VAL A 245 6.51 -1.58 9.95
N LEU A 246 7.06 -1.14 8.81
CA LEU A 246 6.96 0.22 8.29
C LEU A 246 6.37 0.16 6.87
N GLY A 247 5.40 1.02 6.56
CA GLY A 247 4.63 0.93 5.30
C GLY A 247 4.38 2.28 4.61
N PRO A 248 3.52 3.14 5.18
CA PRO A 248 3.24 4.46 4.60
C PRO A 248 4.51 5.28 4.32
N PHE A 249 4.49 6.09 3.26
CA PHE A 249 5.66 6.88 2.84
C PHE A 249 6.09 7.82 3.97
N GLY A 250 5.16 8.48 4.65
CA GLY A 250 5.42 9.39 5.76
C GLY A 250 6.08 8.68 6.94
N GLN A 251 5.64 7.46 7.23
CA GLN A 251 6.23 6.64 8.28
C GLN A 251 7.68 6.27 7.97
N ILE A 252 7.94 5.83 6.72
CA ILE A 252 9.30 5.49 6.27
C ILE A 252 10.19 6.74 6.17
N ALA A 253 9.65 7.88 5.75
CA ALA A 253 10.38 9.15 5.72
C ALA A 253 10.82 9.59 7.12
N ASP A 254 9.92 9.55 8.11
CA ASP A 254 10.25 9.86 9.50
C ASP A 254 11.32 8.91 10.05
N PHE A 255 11.21 7.60 9.76
CA PHE A 255 12.21 6.60 10.11
C PHE A 255 13.57 6.90 9.48
N TYR A 256 13.63 7.22 8.18
CA TYR A 256 14.87 7.62 7.52
C TYR A 256 15.44 8.92 8.09
N ASN A 257 14.60 9.87 8.49
CA ASN A 257 15.08 11.08 9.17
C ASN A 257 15.74 10.74 10.52
N LEU A 258 15.15 9.85 11.31
CA LEU A 258 15.74 9.36 12.57
C LEU A 258 17.09 8.69 12.33
N LEU A 259 17.18 7.76 11.37
CA LEU A 259 18.44 7.08 11.06
C LEU A 259 19.48 8.07 10.53
N LYS A 260 19.08 9.07 9.75
CA LYS A 260 19.97 10.13 9.25
C LYS A 260 20.58 10.93 10.40
N GLU A 261 19.79 11.29 11.41
CA GLU A 261 20.29 11.95 12.62
C GLU A 261 21.26 11.04 13.40
N LYS A 262 20.97 9.73 13.46
CA LYS A 262 21.84 8.75 14.12
C LYS A 262 23.17 8.57 13.37
N VAL A 263 23.15 8.52 12.05
CA VAL A 263 24.35 8.49 11.20
C VAL A 263 25.16 9.77 11.36
N ALA A 264 24.52 10.94 11.37
CA ALA A 264 25.21 12.23 11.55
C ALA A 264 25.95 12.34 12.90
N LYS A 265 25.45 11.68 13.95
CA LYS A 265 26.08 11.58 15.27
C LYS A 265 27.12 10.45 15.38
N SER A 266 27.35 9.70 14.31
CA SER A 266 28.27 8.56 14.25
C SER A 266 29.53 8.89 13.44
N LYS A 267 30.43 7.91 13.27
CA LYS A 267 31.61 8.03 12.40
C LYS A 267 31.33 7.63 10.94
N HIS A 268 30.13 7.16 10.61
CA HIS A 268 29.80 6.70 9.26
C HIS A 268 29.62 7.88 8.28
N LYS A 269 30.17 7.76 7.07
CA LYS A 269 30.11 8.77 6.01
C LYS A 269 29.17 8.41 4.85
N SER A 270 28.29 7.42 5.02
CA SER A 270 27.28 7.04 4.02
C SER A 270 26.40 8.24 3.67
N ARG A 271 26.07 8.38 2.38
CA ARG A 271 25.19 9.44 1.85
C ARG A 271 23.82 8.91 1.46
N TRP A 272 23.65 7.60 1.37
CA TRP A 272 22.41 6.96 0.89
C TRP A 272 21.15 7.49 1.59
N LEU A 273 21.15 7.59 2.93
CA LEU A 273 19.99 8.08 3.70
C LEU A 273 19.54 9.49 3.32
N LYS A 274 20.46 10.36 2.89
CA LYS A 274 20.10 11.73 2.50
C LYS A 274 19.26 11.72 1.22
N GLY A 275 19.68 10.92 0.24
CA GLY A 275 18.95 10.74 -1.01
C GLY A 275 17.62 10.01 -0.79
N ALA A 276 17.65 8.88 -0.06
CA ALA A 276 16.46 8.10 0.22
C ALA A 276 15.40 8.91 1.00
N TYR A 277 15.79 9.64 2.05
CA TYR A 277 14.89 10.52 2.78
C TYR A 277 14.28 11.59 1.87
N ALA A 278 15.08 12.28 1.05
CA ALA A 278 14.57 13.33 0.16
C ALA A 278 13.52 12.78 -0.83
N LEU A 279 13.75 11.57 -1.37
CA LEU A 279 12.82 10.88 -2.25
C LEU A 279 11.54 10.48 -1.53
N VAL A 280 11.63 9.68 -0.46
CA VAL A 280 10.45 9.19 0.24
C VAL A 280 9.64 10.34 0.85
N ASN A 281 10.28 11.39 1.36
CA ASN A 281 9.60 12.57 1.87
C ASN A 281 8.81 13.33 0.79
N LYS A 282 9.15 13.19 -0.50
CA LYS A 282 8.32 13.75 -1.58
C LYS A 282 7.13 12.85 -1.92
N LEU A 283 7.28 11.55 -1.73
CA LEU A 283 6.23 10.57 -1.98
C LEU A 283 5.14 10.57 -0.90
N THR A 284 5.34 11.24 0.24
CA THR A 284 4.32 11.37 1.29
C THR A 284 3.03 12.06 0.82
N ILE A 285 3.09 12.83 -0.27
CA ILE A 285 1.91 13.40 -0.92
C ILE A 285 0.93 12.32 -1.42
N MET A 286 1.41 11.09 -1.58
CA MET A 286 0.59 9.93 -1.98
C MET A 286 0.04 9.14 -0.80
N ASP A 287 0.44 9.44 0.45
CA ASP A 287 -0.20 8.79 1.60
C ASP A 287 -1.69 9.15 1.64
N GLY A 288 -2.56 8.14 1.70
CA GLY A 288 -4.01 8.33 1.65
C GLY A 288 -4.58 8.56 0.26
N GLY A 289 -3.73 8.52 -0.78
CA GLY A 289 -4.10 8.63 -2.17
C GLY A 289 -3.90 9.98 -2.81
N PHE A 290 -3.41 9.97 -4.04
CA PHE A 290 -3.19 11.19 -4.80
C PHE A 290 -3.98 11.18 -6.12
N MET A 291 -4.91 12.13 -6.28
CA MET A 291 -5.81 12.21 -7.44
C MET A 291 -5.08 12.23 -8.80
N PHE A 292 -3.83 12.67 -8.83
CA PHE A 292 -3.04 12.78 -10.06
C PHE A 292 -2.14 11.57 -10.33
N VAL A 293 -1.95 10.66 -9.36
CA VAL A 293 -1.20 9.41 -9.54
C VAL A 293 -2.21 8.28 -9.55
N GLU A 294 -2.24 7.52 -10.64
CA GLU A 294 -3.09 6.35 -10.72
C GLU A 294 -2.68 5.31 -9.65
N ASN A 295 -3.68 4.65 -9.05
CA ASN A 295 -3.48 3.69 -7.96
C ASN A 295 -2.49 2.58 -8.35
N ASP A 296 -2.42 2.18 -9.62
CA ASP A 296 -1.47 1.16 -10.12
C ASP A 296 0.00 1.58 -9.99
N VAL A 297 0.33 2.84 -10.26
CA VAL A 297 1.67 3.43 -10.08
C VAL A 297 1.99 3.62 -8.60
N GLU A 298 1.03 4.10 -7.79
CA GLU A 298 1.21 4.24 -6.34
C GLU A 298 1.59 2.91 -5.70
N ILE A 299 0.89 1.84 -6.06
CA ILE A 299 1.15 0.48 -5.57
C ILE A 299 2.61 0.08 -5.82
N ILE A 300 3.13 0.26 -7.04
CA ILE A 300 4.55 -0.03 -7.36
C ILE A 300 5.49 0.77 -6.46
N LEU A 301 5.23 2.07 -6.29
CA LEU A 301 6.06 2.94 -5.47
C LEU A 301 6.04 2.53 -4.01
N SER A 302 4.89 2.12 -3.48
CA SER A 302 4.79 1.65 -2.11
C SER A 302 5.50 0.33 -1.90
N GLU A 303 5.44 -0.62 -2.85
CA GLU A 303 6.16 -1.89 -2.72
C GLU A 303 7.67 -1.71 -2.79
N LEU A 304 8.14 -0.85 -3.70
CA LEU A 304 9.53 -0.43 -3.74
C LEU A 304 9.94 0.18 -2.40
N ASN A 305 9.13 1.09 -1.86
CA ASN A 305 9.42 1.77 -0.60
C ASN A 305 9.50 0.79 0.58
N ILE A 306 8.55 -0.15 0.69
CA ILE A 306 8.54 -1.19 1.72
C ILE A 306 9.75 -2.11 1.57
N GLY A 307 10.00 -2.64 0.36
CA GLY A 307 11.11 -3.58 0.13
C GLY A 307 12.49 -2.94 0.38
N ILE A 308 12.65 -1.68 0.00
CA ILE A 308 13.87 -0.91 0.27
C ILE A 308 14.00 -0.63 1.79
N CYS A 309 12.90 -0.29 2.46
CA CYS A 309 12.91 -0.06 3.92
C CYS A 309 13.29 -1.34 4.68
N ASP A 310 12.71 -2.48 4.30
CA ASP A 310 13.02 -3.79 4.89
C ASP A 310 14.50 -4.13 4.73
N TYR A 311 15.10 -3.83 3.58
CA TYR A 311 16.54 -4.00 3.39
C TYR A 311 17.35 -2.97 4.18
N ALA A 312 16.89 -1.72 4.27
CA ALA A 312 17.49 -0.68 5.08
C ALA A 312 17.60 -1.09 6.55
N ILE A 313 16.54 -1.67 7.13
CA ILE A 313 16.53 -2.19 8.50
C ILE A 313 17.71 -3.16 8.73
N ILE A 314 17.95 -4.09 7.80
CA ILE A 314 19.08 -5.03 7.86
C ILE A 314 20.43 -4.31 7.77
N LYS A 315 20.54 -3.32 6.88
CA LYS A 315 21.79 -2.59 6.66
C LYS A 315 22.13 -1.60 7.75
N PHE A 316 21.14 -0.99 8.37
CA PHE A 316 21.34 -0.15 9.55
C PHE A 316 21.58 -0.97 10.82
N HIS A 317 21.08 -2.21 10.89
CA HIS A 317 21.55 -3.17 11.89
C HIS A 317 23.06 -3.40 11.76
N GLU A 318 23.56 -3.68 10.55
CA GLU A 318 25.00 -3.88 10.32
C GLU A 318 25.82 -2.65 10.73
N LEU A 319 25.30 -1.44 10.51
CA LEU A 319 25.94 -0.17 10.90
C LEU A 319 26.01 0.04 12.40
N PHE A 320 24.89 -0.10 13.11
CA PHE A 320 24.81 0.32 14.51
C PHE A 320 25.04 -0.81 15.52
N TYR A 321 24.73 -2.05 15.14
CA TYR A 321 24.72 -3.20 16.05
C TYR A 321 25.57 -4.37 15.56
N GLY A 322 25.90 -4.41 14.27
CA GLY A 322 26.62 -5.51 13.64
C GLY A 322 28.07 -5.18 13.27
N LYS A 323 28.49 -5.67 12.11
CA LYS A 323 29.89 -5.70 11.67
C LYS A 323 30.58 -4.33 11.60
N HIS A 324 29.83 -3.24 11.44
CA HIS A 324 30.39 -1.88 11.34
C HIS A 324 30.29 -1.09 12.64
N LYS A 325 29.78 -1.68 13.74
CA LYS A 325 29.70 -1.03 15.05
C LYS A 325 31.08 -0.58 15.55
N ASN A 326 32.09 -1.45 15.40
CA ASN A 326 33.47 -1.21 15.83
C ASN A 326 34.42 -0.86 14.67
N ASP A 327 34.00 -1.09 13.42
CA ASP A 327 34.71 -0.67 12.20
C ASP A 327 33.79 0.23 11.35
N PRO A 328 33.71 1.54 11.70
CA PRO A 328 32.82 2.45 11.02
C PRO A 328 33.22 2.70 9.56
N LEU A 329 32.25 3.17 8.78
CA LEU A 329 32.43 3.63 7.40
C LEU A 329 33.05 5.05 7.39
N ASP A 330 34.21 5.18 8.01
CA ASP A 330 34.88 6.43 8.37
C ASP A 330 35.69 7.07 7.24
N THR A 331 35.85 6.36 6.12
CA THR A 331 36.46 6.88 4.90
C THR A 331 35.41 7.02 3.80
N MET A 332 35.65 7.96 2.89
CA MET A 332 34.79 8.15 1.72
C MET A 332 34.74 6.91 0.83
N GLU A 333 35.81 6.12 0.78
CA GLU A 333 35.87 4.89 0.00
C GLU A 333 35.02 3.76 0.63
N LYS A 334 35.11 3.56 1.95
CA LYS A 334 34.25 2.61 2.66
C LYS A 334 32.77 2.98 2.49
N ALA A 335 32.43 4.25 2.69
CA ALA A 335 31.07 4.76 2.52
C ALA A 335 30.55 4.61 1.09
N TYR A 336 31.35 4.97 0.08
CA TYR A 336 31.01 4.81 -1.33
C TYR A 336 30.73 3.35 -1.70
N LYS A 337 31.59 2.41 -1.29
CA LYS A 337 31.39 0.98 -1.56
C LYS A 337 30.12 0.45 -0.90
N TRP A 338 29.83 0.88 0.32
CA TRP A 338 28.63 0.49 1.04
C TRP A 338 27.37 1.04 0.34
N ASP A 339 27.36 2.34 -0.01
CA ASP A 339 26.24 2.96 -0.73
C ASP A 339 26.02 2.30 -2.10
N LEU A 340 27.09 2.00 -2.84
CA LEU A 340 27.01 1.31 -4.13
C LEU A 340 26.42 -0.10 -3.99
N ALA A 341 26.86 -0.85 -2.98
CA ALA A 341 26.32 -2.19 -2.71
C ALA A 341 24.85 -2.11 -2.27
N PHE A 342 24.47 -1.06 -1.54
CA PHE A 342 23.09 -0.80 -1.16
C PHE A 342 22.24 -0.56 -2.40
N VAL A 343 22.58 0.45 -3.21
CA VAL A 343 21.83 0.82 -4.43
C VAL A 343 21.73 -0.36 -5.40
N LYS A 344 22.82 -1.11 -5.62
CA LYS A 344 22.77 -2.31 -6.48
C LYS A 344 21.77 -3.35 -5.99
N HIS A 345 21.64 -3.53 -4.68
CA HIS A 345 20.65 -4.45 -4.12
C HIS A 345 19.23 -3.92 -4.33
N GLU A 346 18.98 -2.64 -4.07
CA GLU A 346 17.67 -2.05 -4.33
C GLU A 346 17.25 -2.23 -5.79
N GLN A 347 18.12 -1.86 -6.73
CA GLN A 347 17.74 -1.86 -8.13
C GLN A 347 17.76 -3.25 -8.75
N GLY A 348 18.63 -4.15 -8.29
CA GLY A 348 18.77 -5.50 -8.85
C GLY A 348 17.95 -6.59 -8.16
N VAL A 349 17.72 -6.48 -6.85
CA VAL A 349 17.03 -7.51 -6.04
C VAL A 349 15.62 -7.08 -5.67
N VAL A 350 15.41 -5.81 -5.32
CA VAL A 350 14.08 -5.32 -4.92
C VAL A 350 13.26 -4.90 -6.14
N ALA A 351 13.82 -4.03 -6.99
CA ALA A 351 13.07 -3.37 -8.05
C ALA A 351 12.78 -4.27 -9.27
N VAL A 352 13.76 -5.09 -9.70
CA VAL A 352 13.61 -5.98 -10.87
C VAL A 352 12.40 -6.92 -10.76
N PRO A 353 12.19 -7.66 -9.65
CA PRO A 353 11.02 -8.51 -9.53
C PRO A 353 9.68 -7.77 -9.55
N ILE A 354 9.65 -6.52 -9.09
CA ILE A 354 8.46 -5.66 -9.14
C ILE A 354 8.17 -5.30 -10.60
N TYR A 355 9.15 -4.74 -11.32
CA TYR A 355 8.97 -4.33 -12.72
C TYR A 355 8.72 -5.48 -13.69
N ALA A 356 9.30 -6.65 -13.44
CA ALA A 356 9.12 -7.81 -14.30
C ALA A 356 7.69 -8.36 -14.28
N LYS A 357 6.92 -8.06 -13.23
CA LYS A 357 5.54 -8.53 -13.06
C LYS A 357 4.52 -7.44 -13.37
N THR A 358 4.91 -6.17 -13.30
CA THR A 358 4.07 -5.03 -13.67
C THR A 358 3.76 -5.05 -15.17
N ASP A 359 2.49 -4.81 -15.53
CA ASP A 359 2.08 -4.68 -16.92
C ASP A 359 2.71 -3.46 -17.60
N ASP A 360 2.85 -3.53 -18.93
CA ASP A 360 3.56 -2.51 -19.69
C ASP A 360 2.87 -1.14 -19.68
N ASN A 361 1.54 -1.09 -19.49
CA ASN A 361 0.83 0.21 -19.42
C ASN A 361 1.19 0.93 -18.13
N THR A 362 1.16 0.23 -16.99
CA THR A 362 1.57 0.82 -15.71
C THR A 362 3.05 1.23 -15.72
N ILE A 363 3.92 0.43 -16.33
CA ILE A 363 5.33 0.80 -16.53
C ILE A 363 5.46 2.05 -17.39
N ALA A 364 4.71 2.17 -18.48
CA ALA A 364 4.76 3.35 -19.34
C ALA A 364 4.33 4.62 -18.58
N LYS A 365 3.30 4.54 -17.74
CA LYS A 365 2.89 5.64 -16.84
C LYS A 365 4.01 6.00 -15.87
N PHE A 366 4.64 4.99 -15.25
CA PHE A 366 5.76 5.21 -14.34
C PHE A 366 6.98 5.83 -15.05
N GLN A 367 7.29 5.40 -16.27
CA GLN A 367 8.32 5.98 -17.11
C GLN A 367 8.02 7.44 -17.44
N ALA A 368 6.79 7.77 -17.83
CA ALA A 368 6.38 9.15 -18.12
C ALA A 368 6.51 10.05 -16.87
N MET A 369 6.24 9.52 -15.68
CA MET A 369 6.49 10.23 -14.42
C MET A 369 8.00 10.44 -14.17
N ALA A 370 8.84 9.44 -14.44
CA ALA A 370 10.29 9.52 -14.28
C ALA A 370 10.96 10.47 -15.31
N ASN A 371 10.45 10.50 -16.54
CA ASN A 371 10.82 11.47 -17.57
C ASN A 371 10.31 12.88 -17.27
N LYS A 372 9.39 13.02 -16.30
CA LYS A 372 8.69 14.27 -16.02
C LYS A 372 7.90 14.82 -17.21
N ASP A 373 7.51 13.96 -18.15
CA ASP A 373 6.77 14.33 -19.36
C ASP A 373 5.42 14.99 -19.03
N GLY A 374 4.84 14.67 -17.86
CA GLY A 374 3.67 15.38 -17.33
C GLY A 374 3.85 16.90 -17.21
N GLN A 375 5.08 17.41 -17.02
CA GLN A 375 5.33 18.86 -17.02
C GLN A 375 5.03 19.53 -18.36
N LYS A 376 5.06 18.80 -19.48
CA LYS A 376 4.91 19.36 -20.83
C LYS A 376 3.46 19.41 -21.32
N HIS A 377 2.54 18.59 -20.77
CA HIS A 377 1.18 18.51 -21.31
C HIS A 377 0.01 18.51 -20.30
N ILE A 378 0.20 18.14 -19.02
CA ILE A 378 -0.87 18.21 -18.00
C ILE A 378 -0.22 18.45 -16.63
N HIS A 379 -0.43 19.63 -16.03
CA HIS A 379 0.02 19.96 -14.67
C HIS A 379 -0.27 18.80 -13.69
N GLY A 380 0.75 18.12 -13.15
CA GLY A 380 0.51 17.18 -12.04
C GLY A 380 1.65 16.21 -11.68
N LEU A 381 2.16 15.43 -12.64
CA LEU A 381 2.94 14.23 -12.28
C LEU A 381 4.47 14.43 -12.18
N GLY A 382 5.09 15.15 -13.12
CA GLY A 382 6.55 15.31 -13.17
C GLY A 382 7.15 16.18 -12.05
N GLY A 383 6.33 16.94 -11.32
CA GLY A 383 6.75 17.74 -10.17
C GLY A 383 6.95 16.96 -8.87
N ILE A 384 6.33 15.78 -8.76
CA ILE A 384 6.35 14.94 -7.54
C ILE A 384 7.77 14.43 -7.28
N LEU A 385 8.49 14.03 -8.32
CA LEU A 385 9.88 13.56 -8.27
C LEU A 385 10.91 14.69 -8.46
N GLY A 386 10.61 15.92 -8.02
CA GLY A 386 11.51 17.08 -8.12
C GLY A 386 12.87 16.95 -7.41
N VAL A 387 13.16 15.79 -6.84
CA VAL A 387 14.42 15.42 -6.17
C VAL A 387 15.32 14.50 -7.00
N THR A 388 14.86 14.03 -8.17
CA THR A 388 15.69 13.30 -9.14
C THR A 388 15.81 14.11 -10.44
N PRO A 389 16.89 13.93 -11.21
CA PRO A 389 16.92 14.31 -12.62
C PRO A 389 15.76 13.63 -13.39
N GLU A 390 15.34 14.26 -14.49
CA GLU A 390 14.49 13.58 -15.47
C GLU A 390 15.24 12.40 -16.11
N PHE A 391 14.51 11.37 -16.52
CA PHE A 391 15.08 10.15 -17.11
C PHE A 391 15.30 10.26 -18.62
N ASP A 392 14.59 11.17 -19.31
CA ASP A 392 14.69 11.41 -20.76
C ASP A 392 15.97 12.19 -21.11
N ASP A 393 15.90 13.39 -21.67
CA ASP A 393 17.10 14.12 -22.11
C ASP A 393 17.95 14.55 -20.89
N PRO A 394 19.28 14.35 -20.90
CA PRO A 394 20.11 13.76 -21.95
C PRO A 394 20.31 12.25 -21.85
N TRP A 395 19.79 11.59 -20.81
CA TRP A 395 20.14 10.22 -20.47
C TRP A 395 19.51 9.20 -21.42
N ASN A 396 18.24 9.37 -21.78
CA ASN A 396 17.39 8.37 -22.43
C ASN A 396 17.35 7.07 -21.59
N GLY A 397 17.13 7.22 -20.29
CA GLY A 397 17.10 6.15 -19.31
C GLY A 397 15.73 5.50 -19.16
N ASP A 398 15.73 4.23 -18.76
CA ASP A 398 14.53 3.41 -18.59
C ASP A 398 14.35 3.03 -17.10
N VAL A 399 13.11 3.09 -16.60
CA VAL A 399 12.74 2.67 -15.25
C VAL A 399 12.93 1.17 -15.00
N LYS A 400 13.09 0.36 -16.05
CA LYS A 400 13.47 -1.06 -16.02
C LYS A 400 14.99 -1.29 -16.14
N ASP A 401 15.78 -0.30 -16.58
CA ASP A 401 17.24 -0.43 -16.71
C ASP A 401 17.94 -0.34 -15.35
N SER A 402 18.20 -1.50 -14.76
CA SER A 402 18.93 -1.63 -13.48
C SER A 402 20.31 -0.95 -13.47
N GLY A 403 21.00 -0.88 -14.61
CA GLY A 403 22.29 -0.21 -14.73
C GLY A 403 22.13 1.30 -14.63
N PHE A 404 21.21 1.86 -15.40
CA PHE A 404 20.87 3.29 -15.32
C PHE A 404 20.39 3.67 -13.92
N ARG A 405 19.51 2.85 -13.34
CA ARG A 405 18.98 3.06 -12.00
C ARG A 405 20.00 2.84 -10.89
N THR A 406 21.12 2.20 -11.17
CA THR A 406 22.26 2.17 -10.24
C THR A 406 23.11 3.42 -10.41
N ASP A 407 23.46 3.75 -11.65
CA ASP A 407 24.41 4.81 -11.94
C ASP A 407 23.86 6.21 -11.60
N LEU A 408 22.59 6.49 -11.92
CA LEU A 408 21.99 7.81 -11.69
C LEU A 408 21.90 8.15 -10.19
N PRO A 409 21.36 7.30 -9.29
CA PRO A 409 21.41 7.57 -7.85
C PRO A 409 22.84 7.65 -7.32
N MET A 410 23.76 6.82 -7.82
CA MET A 410 25.15 6.90 -7.40
C MET A 410 25.84 8.19 -7.84
N LEU A 411 25.45 8.79 -8.97
CA LEU A 411 25.87 10.14 -9.34
C LEU A 411 25.24 11.22 -8.44
N MET A 412 24.00 11.04 -7.99
CA MET A 412 23.36 11.95 -7.03
C MET A 412 23.99 11.87 -5.62
N LEU A 413 24.52 10.71 -5.23
CA LEU A 413 25.19 10.52 -3.96
C LEU A 413 26.69 10.86 -4.03
N TRP A 414 27.35 10.52 -5.13
CA TRP A 414 28.80 10.49 -5.27
C TRP A 414 29.28 11.04 -6.63
N LEU A 415 28.79 12.22 -7.01
CA LEU A 415 28.97 12.83 -8.33
C LEU A 415 30.41 12.80 -8.88
N ASP A 416 31.38 13.19 -8.04
CA ASP A 416 32.79 13.29 -8.45
C ASP A 416 33.59 11.99 -8.21
N ARG A 417 32.95 10.92 -7.72
CA ARG A 417 33.61 9.63 -7.44
C ARG A 417 33.05 8.48 -8.28
N HIS A 418 31.75 8.49 -8.56
CA HIS A 418 31.10 7.42 -9.30
C HIS A 418 31.46 7.48 -10.79
N LYS A 419 31.70 6.31 -11.38
CA LYS A 419 32.00 6.14 -12.81
C LYS A 419 30.85 5.36 -13.44
N PRO A 420 29.88 6.02 -14.08
CA PRO A 420 28.74 5.34 -14.65
C PRO A 420 29.18 4.47 -15.83
N THR A 421 28.54 3.32 -16.00
CA THR A 421 28.89 2.31 -17.01
C THR A 421 27.72 1.86 -17.88
N SER A 422 26.48 2.19 -17.48
CA SER A 422 25.27 1.86 -18.21
C SER A 422 25.16 2.61 -19.54
N ALA A 423 24.41 2.02 -20.47
CA ALA A 423 24.27 2.52 -21.84
C ALA A 423 23.82 4.00 -21.93
N PRO A 424 22.90 4.50 -21.08
CA PRO A 424 22.51 5.92 -21.06
C PRO A 424 23.66 6.91 -20.83
N PHE A 425 24.78 6.50 -20.24
CA PHE A 425 25.94 7.35 -20.00
C PHE A 425 27.05 7.22 -21.06
N LYS A 426 26.88 6.36 -22.07
CA LYS A 426 27.84 6.23 -23.17
C LYS A 426 28.00 7.55 -23.92
N GLY A 427 29.25 7.98 -24.11
CA GLY A 427 29.58 9.28 -24.72
C GLY A 427 29.36 10.50 -23.80
N LYS A 428 28.98 10.28 -22.54
CA LYS A 428 28.76 11.33 -21.53
C LYS A 428 29.83 11.42 -20.44
N VAL A 429 30.84 10.56 -20.54
CA VAL A 429 31.98 10.49 -19.61
C VAL A 429 33.28 10.94 -20.27
N ASP A 430 34.25 11.38 -19.47
CA ASP A 430 35.61 11.71 -19.90
C ASP A 430 36.47 10.45 -20.11
N GLY A 431 37.73 10.64 -20.53
CA GLY A 431 38.67 9.54 -20.73
C GLY A 431 39.05 8.75 -19.47
N LYS A 432 38.65 9.21 -18.27
CA LYS A 432 38.84 8.54 -16.98
C LYS A 432 37.56 7.84 -16.48
N GLY A 433 36.45 7.96 -17.23
CA GLY A 433 35.15 7.40 -16.92
C GLY A 433 34.29 8.25 -15.99
N PHE A 434 34.65 9.50 -15.72
CA PHE A 434 33.84 10.41 -14.91
C PHE A 434 32.89 11.22 -15.78
N LEU A 435 31.73 11.59 -15.25
CA LEU A 435 30.73 12.36 -15.98
C LEU A 435 31.31 13.71 -16.47
N LEU A 436 31.09 14.09 -17.73
CA LEU A 436 31.56 15.38 -18.26
C LEU A 436 30.90 16.55 -17.52
N GLU A 437 31.62 17.68 -17.36
CA GLU A 437 31.15 18.83 -16.57
C GLU A 437 29.79 19.38 -17.01
N LYS A 438 29.49 19.36 -18.32
CA LYS A 438 28.17 19.80 -18.83
C LYS A 438 27.01 18.97 -18.26
N TYR A 439 27.21 17.67 -18.06
CA TYR A 439 26.21 16.77 -17.48
C TYR A 439 26.24 16.80 -15.95
N LYS A 440 27.41 17.00 -15.32
CA LYS A 440 27.49 17.23 -13.87
C LYS A 440 26.64 18.40 -13.42
N LYS A 441 26.58 19.49 -14.20
CA LYS A 441 25.72 20.65 -13.89
C LYS A 441 24.24 20.28 -13.70
N ILE A 442 23.74 19.27 -14.41
CA ILE A 442 22.37 18.77 -14.27
C ILE A 442 22.22 18.06 -12.92
N ILE A 443 23.11 17.12 -12.62
CA ILE A 443 23.06 16.30 -11.40
C ILE A 443 23.34 17.12 -10.13
N ARG A 444 24.19 18.16 -10.18
CA ARG A 444 24.55 19.00 -9.02
C ARG A 444 23.34 19.58 -8.28
N ARG A 445 22.21 19.79 -8.97
CA ARG A 445 20.97 20.30 -8.37
C ARG A 445 20.27 19.28 -7.46
N TYR A 446 20.61 18.00 -7.65
CA TYR A 446 20.02 16.84 -6.99
C TYR A 446 21.02 16.12 -6.09
N GLU A 447 22.23 16.66 -5.93
CA GLU A 447 23.28 16.04 -5.12
C GLU A 447 22.87 16.05 -3.64
N ALA A 448 22.90 14.87 -3.02
CA ALA A 448 22.59 14.71 -1.60
C ALA A 448 23.80 15.13 -0.75
N LYS A 449 23.95 16.44 -0.51
CA LYS A 449 25.10 17.02 0.21
C LYS A 449 25.08 16.80 1.71
#